data_AF-A0A2H9ME38-F1
#
_entry.id   AF-A0A2H9ME38-F1
#
_cell.length_a   1.000
_cell.length_b   1.000
_cell.length_c   1.000
_cell.angle_alpha   90.00
_cell.angle_beta   90.00
_cell.angle_gamma   90.00
#
_symmetry.space_group_name_H-M   'P 1'
#
loop_
_entity.id
_entity.type
_entity.pdbx_description
1 polymer ?
#
loop_
_entity_poly.entity_id
_entity_poly.type
_entity_poly.pdbx_seq_one_letter_code
_entity_poly.pdbx_strand_id
1 'polypeptide(L)' 'MDINRALRNAVSTGKVYIGFEQTKKYLEKGVVKMVVVSSNCPYTEHIEKHSVPVHKYSGSNME' A
#
# COMPACT_ATOMS: atom_id res chain seq x y z
N MET A 1 7.35 -10.81 12.83
CA MET A 1 7.84 -10.34 11.52
C MET A 1 7.84 -8.82 11.56
N ASP A 2 9.01 -8.19 11.42
CA ASP A 2 9.14 -6.74 11.37
C ASP A 2 8.65 -6.22 10.02
N ILE A 3 7.40 -5.73 9.98
CA ILE A 3 6.82 -5.13 8.78
C ILE A 3 7.68 -3.97 8.25
N ASN A 4 8.29 -3.17 9.13
CA ASN A 4 9.22 -2.11 8.74
C ASN A 4 10.42 -2.63 7.95
N ARG A 5 10.97 -3.77 8.37
CA ARG A 5 12.10 -4.41 7.67
C ARG A 5 11.66 -5.01 6.34
N ALA A 6 10.47 -5.63 6.31
CA ALA A 6 9.90 -6.18 5.08
C ALA A 6 9.58 -5.08 4.06
N LEU A 7 9.00 -3.95 4.49
CA LEU A 7 8.75 -2.77 3.67
C LEU A 7 10.05 -2.18 3.13
N ARG A 8 11.06 -1.94 3.98
CA ARG A 8 12.38 -1.46 3.53
C ARG A 8 13.00 -2.36 2.49
N ASN A 9 12.94 -3.67 2.69
CA ASN A 9 13.40 -4.63 1.68
C ASN A 9 12.58 -4.52 0.39
N ALA A 10 11.26 -4.47 0.47
CA ALA A 10 10.39 -4.33 -0.71
C ALA A 10 10.65 -3.03 -1.49
N VAL A 11 10.92 -1.92 -0.81
CA VAL A 11 11.33 -0.66 -1.42
C VAL A 11 12.72 -0.79 -2.07
N SER A 12 13.65 -1.48 -1.43
CA SER A 12 15.02 -1.61 -1.91
C SER A 12 15.20 -2.62 -3.05
N THR A 13 14.41 -3.70 -3.08
CA THR A 13 14.58 -4.81 -4.02
C THR A 13 13.47 -4.86 -5.07
N GLY A 14 12.41 -4.08 -4.89
CA GLY A 14 11.18 -4.17 -5.68
C GLY A 14 10.73 -2.84 -6.26
N LYS A 15 9.64 -2.90 -7.01
CA LYS A 15 8.96 -1.72 -7.56
C LYS A 15 7.77 -1.39 -6.69
N VAL A 16 7.89 -0.35 -5.88
CA VAL A 16 6.84 0.17 -5.01
C VAL A 16 6.33 1.49 -5.55
N TYR A 17 5.04 1.75 -5.36
CA TYR A 17 4.43 3.04 -5.66
C TYR A 17 3.92 3.62 -4.35
N ILE A 18 4.26 4.88 -4.08
CA ILE A 18 3.92 5.56 -2.84
C ILE A 18 3.00 6.74 -3.19
N GLY A 19 2.00 6.97 -2.34
CA GLY A 19 1.03 8.05 -2.52
C GLY A 19 -0.27 7.60 -3.18
N PHE A 20 -1.33 8.37 -2.92
CA PHE A 20 -2.69 8.05 -3.34
C PHE A 20 -2.87 8.05 -4.86
N GLU A 21 -2.36 9.08 -5.55
CA GLU A 21 -2.54 9.21 -7.00
C GLU A 21 -1.90 8.07 -7.79
N GLN A 22 -0.68 7.67 -7.40
CA GLN A 22 0.01 6.54 -8.02
C GLN A 22 -0.72 5.24 -7.71
N THR A 23 -1.09 5.04 -6.45
CA THR A 23 -1.85 3.86 -6.02
C THR A 23 -3.14 3.71 -6.83
N LYS A 24 -3.94 4.78 -6.97
CA LYS A 24 -5.16 4.79 -7.78
C LYS A 24 -4.86 4.45 -9.24
N LYS A 25 -3.90 5.13 -9.87
CA LYS A 25 -3.54 4.92 -11.28
C LYS A 25 -3.10 3.48 -11.57
N TYR A 26 -2.35 2.84 -10.67
CA TYR A 26 -1.88 1.48 -10.87
C TYR A 26 -2.89 0.42 -10.43
N LEU A 27 -3.77 0.74 -9.47
CA LEU A 27 -4.94 -0.06 -9.13
C LEU A 27 -5.88 -0.21 -10.32
N GLU A 28 -6.21 0.91 -10.99
CA GLU A 28 -7.07 0.92 -12.18
C GLU A 28 -6.44 0.14 -13.35
N LYS A 29 -5.10 0.11 -13.43
CA LYS A 29 -4.36 -0.68 -14.41
C LYS A 29 -4.29 -2.19 -14.10
N GLY A 30 -4.70 -2.61 -12.90
CA GLY A 30 -4.67 -4.03 -12.50
C GLY A 30 -3.28 -4.64 -12.33
N VAL A 31 -2.22 -3.83 -12.29
CA VAL A 31 -0.82 -4.32 -12.14
C VAL A 31 -0.37 -4.42 -10.68
N VAL A 32 -1.20 -3.94 -9.76
CA VAL A 32 -0.91 -3.93 -8.32
C VAL A 32 -1.26 -5.29 -7.72
N LYS A 33 -0.26 -5.95 -7.12
CA LYS A 33 -0.44 -7.25 -6.46
C LYS A 33 -0.91 -7.15 -5.01
N MET A 34 -0.63 -6.03 -4.35
CA MET A 34 -0.93 -5.80 -2.94
C MET A 34 -0.89 -4.30 -2.65
N VAL A 35 -1.74 -3.84 -1.73
CA VAL A 35 -1.71 -2.47 -1.22
C VAL A 35 -1.51 -2.50 0.29
N VAL A 36 -0.59 -1.68 0.78
CA VAL A 36 -0.41 -1.45 2.23
C VAL A 36 -0.99 -0.07 2.52
N VAL A 37 -1.91 -0.02 3.48
CA VAL A 37 -2.57 1.21 3.91
C VAL A 37 -2.28 1.43 5.37
N SER A 38 -1.90 2.65 5.73
CA SER A 38 -1.75 3.05 7.12
C SER A 38 -3.12 3.12 7.80
N SER A 39 -3.19 2.90 9.11
CA SER A 39 -4.44 2.97 9.88
C SER A 39 -5.16 4.31 9.79
N ASN A 40 -4.45 5.41 9.51
CA ASN A 40 -5.02 6.75 9.35
C ASN A 40 -5.25 7.15 7.87
N CYS A 41 -5.33 6.20 6.94
CA CYS A 41 -5.56 6.54 5.53
C CYS A 41 -7.05 6.89 5.30
N PRO A 42 -7.41 8.10 4.84
CA PRO A 42 -8.81 8.48 4.62
C PRO A 42 -9.42 7.88 3.33
N TYR A 43 -8.60 7.21 2.49
CA TYR A 43 -9.02 6.67 1.20
C TYR A 43 -9.08 5.14 1.15
N THR A 44 -9.01 4.46 2.30
CA THR A 44 -9.05 3.00 2.42
C THR A 44 -10.26 2.38 1.76
N GLU A 45 -11.44 2.99 1.90
CA GLU A 45 -12.68 2.49 1.29
C GLU A 45 -12.62 2.42 -0.24
N HIS A 46 -11.87 3.30 -0.90
CA HIS A 46 -11.67 3.23 -2.35
C HIS A 46 -10.74 2.08 -2.77
N ILE A 47 -9.78 1.75 -1.92
CA ILE A 47 -8.80 0.70 -2.15
C ILE A 47 -9.42 -0.68 -1.84
N GLU A 48 -10.20 -0.79 -0.75
CA GLU A 48 -10.90 -2.02 -0.34
C GLU A 48 -12.00 -2.43 -1.34
N LYS A 49 -12.51 -1.49 -2.16
CA LYS A 49 -13.45 -1.80 -3.25
C LYS A 49 -12.81 -2.54 -4.43
N HIS A 50 -11.48 -2.54 -4.54
CA HIS A 50 -10.78 -3.30 -5.58
C HIS A 50 -10.47 -4.72 -5.10
N SER A 51 -10.46 -5.70 -6.02
CA SER A 51 -10.11 -7.10 -5.73
C SER A 51 -8.61 -7.33 -5.46
N VAL A 52 -7.92 -6.38 -4.84
CA VAL A 52 -6.53 -6.52 -4.45
C VAL A 52 -6.43 -6.79 -2.95
N PRO A 53 -5.44 -7.59 -2.49
CA PRO A 53 -5.23 -7.78 -1.07
C PRO A 53 -4.73 -6.48 -0.42
N VAL A 54 -5.50 -5.98 0.55
CA VAL A 54 -5.20 -4.77 1.32
C VAL A 54 -4.70 -5.16 2.70
N HIS A 55 -3.51 -4.69 3.07
CA HIS A 55 -2.95 -4.88 4.40
C HIS A 55 -2.97 -3.56 5.18
N LYS A 56 -3.72 -3.55 6.28
CA LYS A 56 -3.78 -2.41 7.21
C LYS A 56 -2.57 -2.46 8.14
N TYR A 57 -1.65 -1.52 7.94
CA TYR A 57 -0.51 -1.33 8.82
C TYR A 57 -0.91 -0.39 9.97
N SER A 58 -0.71 -0.85 11.21
CA SER A 58 -1.04 -0.11 12.43
C SER A 58 -0.14 1.11 12.70
N GLY A 59 0.92 1.32 11.92
CA GLY A 59 1.75 2.52 12.04
C GLY A 59 1.13 3.75 11.39
N SER A 60 1.45 4.91 11.95
CA SER A 60 1.10 6.20 11.36
C SER A 60 1.84 6.39 10.02
N ASN A 61 1.34 7.22 9.12
CA ASN A 61 2.01 7.54 7.83
C ASN A 61 3.38 8.24 7.96
N MET A 62 3.85 8.43 9.21
CA MET A 62 5.08 9.13 9.58
C MET A 62 6.11 8.21 10.25
N GLU A 63 5.72 6.99 10.60
CA GLU A 63 6.57 5.99 11.31
C GLU A 63 7.16 4.94 10.35
#